data_AF-A0A090WIZ6-F1
#
_entry.id   AF-A0A090WIZ6-F1
#
_cell.length_a   1.000
_cell.length_b   1.000
_cell.length_c   1.000
_cell.angle_alpha   90.00
_cell.angle_beta   90.00
_cell.angle_gamma   90.00
#
_symmetry.space_group_name_H-M   'P 1'
#
loop_
_entity.id
_entity.type
_entity.pdbx_description
1 polymer ?
#
loop_
_entity_poly.entity_id
_entity_poly.type
_entity_poly.pdbx_seq_one_letter_code
_entity_poly.pdbx_strand_id
1 'polypeptide(L)'
;MSKSKIIDLELEKIVFLCNAEEGNPGIYELTWELGYYEITIEEKYRISKQILTEILSEELVTLEKYSDLTHSNKIETIKSEQFESLLNNPFWWYPCNEILSIELTEKGEAYLDEKIKSVKDRLNERWSGKK
;
A
#
# COMPACT_ATOMS: atom_id res chain seq x y z
N MET A 1 27.10 2.47 -5.48
CA MET A 1 27.27 1.96 -4.10
C MET A 1 25.91 1.47 -3.64
N SER A 2 25.69 0.16 -3.72
CA SER A 2 24.47 -0.48 -3.23
C SER A 2 24.52 -0.48 -1.70
N LYS A 3 23.81 0.46 -1.08
CA LYS A 3 23.40 0.28 0.30
C LYS A 3 22.12 -0.54 0.21
N SER A 4 22.19 -1.82 0.56
CA SER A 4 21.03 -2.52 1.10
C SER A 4 20.58 -1.70 2.33
N LYS A 5 19.72 -0.71 2.12
CA LYS A 5 19.06 0.01 3.20
C LYS A 5 18.15 -1.03 3.85
N ILE A 6 18.32 -1.24 5.15
CA ILE A 6 17.36 -2.03 5.93
C ILE A 6 16.00 -1.40 5.66
N ILE A 7 15.05 -2.23 5.21
CA ILE A 7 13.72 -1.76 4.85
C ILE A 7 12.98 -1.46 6.15
N ASP A 8 12.57 -0.22 6.28
CA ASP A 8 11.87 0.27 7.45
C ASP A 8 10.38 0.08 7.27
N LEU A 9 9.86 -1.05 7.75
CA LEU A 9 8.48 -1.46 7.50
C LEU A 9 7.45 -0.46 8.07
N GLU A 10 7.75 0.16 9.20
CA GLU A 10 6.92 1.22 9.78
C GLU A 10 6.85 2.42 8.85
N LEU A 11 7.98 2.83 8.26
CA LEU A 11 7.99 3.93 7.29
C LEU A 11 7.21 3.56 6.02
N GLU A 12 7.40 2.36 5.48
CA GLU A 12 6.67 1.92 4.27
C GLU A 12 5.17 1.75 4.52
N LYS A 13 4.76 1.35 5.74
CA LYS A 13 3.35 1.38 6.16
C LYS A 13 2.77 2.79 6.02
N ILE A 14 3.48 3.80 6.51
CA ILE A 14 3.05 5.20 6.37
C ILE A 14 3.02 5.63 4.89
N VAL A 15 3.99 5.21 4.08
CA VAL A 15 3.97 5.48 2.63
C VAL A 15 2.72 4.90 1.96
N PHE A 16 2.32 3.68 2.31
CA PHE A 16 1.11 3.05 1.76
C PHE A 16 -0.16 3.82 2.18
N LEU A 17 -0.23 4.29 3.43
CA LEU A 17 -1.35 5.09 3.92
C LEU A 17 -1.40 6.48 3.23
N CYS A 18 -0.27 7.13 2.99
CA CYS A 18 -0.23 8.36 2.18
C CYS A 18 -0.73 8.13 0.75
N ASN A 19 -0.37 7.00 0.12
CA ASN A 19 -0.90 6.68 -1.21
C ASN A 19 -2.42 6.48 -1.18
N ALA A 20 -2.96 5.87 -0.12
CA ALA A 20 -4.41 5.73 0.07
C ALA A 20 -5.09 7.10 0.20
N GLU A 21 -4.50 8.03 0.96
CA GLU A 21 -4.99 9.41 1.10
C GLU A 21 -5.02 10.18 -0.24
N GLU A 22 -3.98 10.01 -1.07
CA GLU A 22 -3.83 10.71 -2.36
C GLU A 22 -4.71 10.13 -3.48
N GLY A 23 -5.45 9.05 -3.22
CA GLY A 23 -6.24 8.33 -4.23
C GLY A 23 -5.43 7.24 -4.93
N ASN A 24 -5.13 6.17 -4.17
CA ASN A 24 -4.26 5.07 -4.59
C ASN A 24 -4.69 4.47 -5.94
N PRO A 25 -3.78 4.35 -6.94
CA PRO A 25 -4.08 3.73 -8.23
C PRO A 25 -4.36 2.21 -8.16
N GLY A 26 -3.99 1.54 -7.07
CA GLY A 26 -4.21 0.12 -6.84
C GLY A 26 -3.12 -0.53 -5.97
N ILE A 27 -3.41 -1.69 -5.38
CA ILE A 27 -2.43 -2.41 -4.53
C ILE A 27 -1.25 -2.97 -5.32
N TYR A 28 -1.38 -3.09 -6.65
CA TYR A 28 -0.27 -3.45 -7.53
C TYR A 28 0.76 -2.31 -7.61
N GLU A 29 0.29 -1.08 -7.73
CA GLU A 29 1.11 0.12 -7.78
C GLU A 29 1.89 0.34 -6.48
N LEU A 30 1.30 0.00 -5.34
CA LEU A 30 1.99 0.02 -4.04
C LEU A 30 3.24 -0.89 -4.04
N THR A 31 3.28 -1.96 -4.82
CA THR A 31 4.48 -2.80 -4.94
C THR A 31 5.65 -2.07 -5.59
N TRP A 32 5.34 -1.10 -6.46
CA TRP A 32 6.33 -0.29 -7.15
C TRP A 32 6.87 0.85 -6.29
N GLU A 33 6.19 1.23 -5.22
CA GLU A 33 6.75 2.15 -4.21
C GLU A 33 8.06 1.61 -3.64
N LEU A 34 8.16 0.29 -3.47
CA LEU A 34 9.37 -0.40 -3.02
C LEU A 34 10.49 -0.44 -4.07
N GLY A 35 10.28 0.13 -5.27
CA GLY A 35 11.32 0.35 -6.28
C GLY A 35 12.46 1.26 -5.83
N TYR A 36 12.27 2.00 -4.74
CA TYR A 36 13.34 2.72 -4.04
C TYR A 36 14.44 1.82 -3.49
N TYR A 37 14.11 0.57 -3.16
CA TYR A 37 15.08 -0.42 -2.69
C TYR A 37 15.59 -1.27 -3.86
N GLU A 38 16.88 -1.59 -3.84
CA GLU A 38 17.49 -2.56 -4.76
C GLU A 38 17.16 -3.99 -4.29
N ILE A 39 15.89 -4.39 -4.43
CA ILE A 39 15.37 -5.71 -4.05
C ILE A 39 14.65 -6.40 -5.22
N THR A 40 14.52 -7.71 -5.13
CA THR A 40 13.82 -8.53 -6.13
C THR A 40 12.32 -8.23 -6.16
N ILE A 41 11.67 -8.56 -7.27
CA ILE A 41 10.20 -8.46 -7.39
C ILE A 41 9.48 -9.34 -6.37
N GLU A 42 10.02 -10.52 -6.06
CA GLU A 42 9.47 -11.43 -5.04
C GLU A 42 9.48 -10.76 -3.66
N GLU A 43 10.58 -10.10 -3.29
CA GLU A 43 10.68 -9.36 -2.03
C GLU A 43 9.69 -8.19 -1.97
N LYS A 44 9.48 -7.48 -3.08
CA LYS A 44 8.47 -6.40 -3.15
C LYS A 44 7.07 -6.91 -2.85
N TYR A 45 6.66 -8.01 -3.48
CA TYR A 45 5.36 -8.62 -3.18
C TYR A 45 5.27 -9.12 -1.75
N ARG A 46 6.32 -9.77 -1.23
CA ARG A 46 6.36 -10.25 0.16
C ARG A 46 6.15 -9.11 1.17
N ILE A 47 6.86 -8.00 0.98
CA ILE A 47 6.79 -6.83 1.87
C ILE A 47 5.44 -6.12 1.71
N SER A 48 5.00 -5.90 0.48
CA SER A 48 3.70 -5.26 0.22
C SER A 48 2.56 -6.06 0.83
N LYS A 49 2.59 -7.39 0.67
CA LYS A 49 1.61 -8.29 1.31
C LYS A 49 1.64 -8.16 2.82
N GLN A 50 2.83 -8.13 3.42
CA GLN A 50 2.98 -7.98 4.87
C GLN A 50 2.33 -6.68 5.35
N ILE A 51 2.65 -5.55 4.72
CA ILE A 51 2.10 -4.23 5.06
C ILE A 51 0.60 -4.20 4.83
N LEU A 52 0.10 -4.67 3.68
CA LEU A 52 -1.33 -4.73 3.35
C LEU A 52 -2.10 -5.55 4.37
N THR A 53 -1.58 -6.73 4.73
CA THR A 53 -2.20 -7.59 5.75
C THR A 53 -2.31 -6.85 7.08
N GLU A 54 -1.25 -6.17 7.51
CA GLU A 54 -1.22 -5.41 8.75
C GLU A 54 -2.25 -4.28 8.74
N ILE A 55 -2.21 -3.36 7.76
CA ILE A 55 -3.11 -2.20 7.71
C ILE A 55 -4.58 -2.59 7.55
N LEU A 56 -4.87 -3.71 6.87
CA LEU A 56 -6.24 -4.25 6.76
C LEU A 56 -6.69 -4.90 8.07
N SER A 57 -5.81 -5.67 8.73
CA SER A 57 -6.11 -6.30 10.02
C SER A 57 -6.33 -5.29 11.15
N GLU A 58 -5.63 -4.16 11.07
CA GLU A 58 -5.79 -3.04 11.99
C GLU A 58 -6.94 -2.11 11.59
N GLU A 59 -7.70 -2.42 10.53
CA GLU A 59 -8.82 -1.60 10.04
C GLU A 59 -8.42 -0.15 9.73
N LEU A 60 -7.16 0.10 9.36
CA LEU A 60 -6.69 1.42 8.94
C LEU A 60 -7.16 1.76 7.52
N VAL A 61 -7.41 0.73 6.71
CA VAL A 61 -7.93 0.87 5.35
C VAL A 61 -9.04 -0.14 5.09
N THR A 62 -9.91 0.18 4.15
CA THR A 62 -10.75 -0.82 3.47
C THR A 62 -10.04 -1.29 2.21
N LEU A 63 -10.33 -2.52 1.77
CA LEU A 63 -9.93 -3.00 0.45
C LEU A 63 -11.16 -2.94 -0.46
N GLU A 64 -11.05 -2.19 -1.55
CA GLU A 64 -12.16 -1.93 -2.47
C GLU A 64 -11.80 -2.40 -3.86
N LYS A 65 -12.82 -2.84 -4.61
CA LYS A 65 -12.67 -3.27 -6.00
C LYS A 65 -13.39 -2.32 -6.93
N TYR A 66 -12.72 -1.87 -7.98
CA TYR A 66 -13.27 -0.97 -9.00
C TYR A 66 -13.18 -1.60 -10.38
N SER A 67 -14.06 -1.21 -11.30
CA SER A 67 -14.02 -1.65 -12.71
C SER A 67 -13.16 -0.76 -13.60
N ASP A 68 -12.54 0.30 -13.05
CA ASP A 68 -11.79 1.28 -13.82
C ASP A 68 -10.65 1.93 -13.01
N LEU A 69 -9.62 2.40 -13.71
CA LEU A 69 -8.41 3.03 -13.16
C LEU A 69 -8.66 4.43 -12.56
N THR A 70 -9.84 5.01 -12.78
CA THR A 70 -10.18 6.34 -12.27
C THR A 70 -10.90 6.27 -10.92
N HIS A 71 -11.09 5.07 -10.36
CA HIS A 71 -11.82 4.85 -9.11
C HIS A 71 -13.25 5.40 -9.13
N SER A 72 -13.85 5.51 -10.32
CA SER A 72 -15.18 6.11 -10.47
C SER A 72 -16.30 5.10 -10.25
N ASN A 73 -16.07 3.82 -10.59
CA ASN A 73 -17.09 2.77 -10.54
C ASN A 73 -16.66 1.66 -9.58
N LYS A 74 -17.05 1.81 -8.30
CA LYS A 74 -16.87 0.77 -7.29
C LYS A 74 -17.77 -0.44 -7.60
N ILE A 75 -17.17 -1.62 -7.60
CA ILE A 75 -17.85 -2.92 -7.69
C ILE A 75 -18.25 -3.41 -6.31
N GLU A 76 -17.30 -3.50 -5.38
CA GLU A 76 -17.53 -4.02 -4.03
C GLU A 76 -16.46 -3.53 -3.05
N THR A 77 -16.81 -3.48 -1.76
CA THR A 77 -15.85 -3.45 -0.67
C THR A 77 -15.59 -4.91 -0.25
N ILE A 78 -14.33 -5.33 -0.31
CA ILE A 78 -13.90 -6.69 -0.02
C ILE A 78 -14.02 -6.97 1.48
N LYS A 79 -14.56 -8.15 1.82
CA LYS A 79 -14.69 -8.55 3.22
C LYS A 79 -13.43 -9.18 3.76
N SER A 80 -13.25 -9.09 5.08
CA SER A 80 -12.08 -9.60 5.79
C SER A 80 -11.78 -11.07 5.55
N GLU A 81 -12.81 -11.91 5.35
CA GLU A 81 -12.62 -13.35 5.11
C GLU A 81 -11.95 -13.64 3.76
N GLN A 82 -11.95 -12.68 2.84
CA GLN A 82 -11.37 -12.81 1.51
C GLN A 82 -9.92 -12.31 1.46
N PHE A 83 -9.46 -11.51 2.43
CA PHE A 83 -8.16 -10.83 2.38
C PHE A 83 -7.00 -11.81 2.20
N GLU A 84 -6.96 -12.88 3.00
CA GLU A 84 -5.86 -13.85 2.91
C GLU A 84 -5.78 -14.47 1.52
N SER A 85 -6.92 -14.92 0.97
CA SER A 85 -6.96 -15.51 -0.37
C SER A 85 -6.47 -14.52 -1.42
N LEU A 86 -6.89 -13.25 -1.29
CA LEU A 86 -6.58 -12.19 -2.25
C LEU A 86 -5.10 -11.78 -2.22
N LEU A 87 -4.58 -11.57 -1.02
CA LEU A 87 -3.21 -11.12 -0.81
C LEU A 87 -2.17 -12.24 -0.99
N ASN A 88 -2.60 -13.50 -0.95
CA ASN A 88 -1.74 -14.65 -1.27
C ASN A 88 -1.54 -14.87 -2.77
N ASN A 89 -2.31 -14.18 -3.63
CA ASN A 89 -2.26 -14.38 -5.08
C ASN A 89 -1.94 -13.07 -5.82
N PRO A 90 -0.65 -12.75 -6.07
CA PRO A 90 -0.23 -11.55 -6.78
C PRO A 90 -0.86 -11.34 -8.16
N PHE A 91 -1.30 -12.43 -8.82
CA PHE A 91 -1.99 -12.35 -10.09
C PHE A 91 -3.26 -11.47 -10.02
N TRP A 92 -3.97 -11.51 -8.88
CA TRP A 92 -5.19 -10.73 -8.69
C TRP A 92 -4.96 -9.25 -8.40
N TRP A 93 -3.71 -8.85 -8.17
CA TRP A 93 -3.38 -7.46 -7.91
C TRP A 93 -3.25 -6.69 -9.23
N TYR A 94 -2.90 -7.40 -10.31
CA TYR A 94 -2.62 -6.80 -11.61
C TYR A 94 -3.86 -6.10 -12.21
N PRO A 95 -3.77 -4.81 -12.58
CA PRO A 95 -4.91 -4.01 -13.01
C PRO A 95 -5.26 -4.26 -14.49
N CYS A 96 -5.95 -5.36 -14.78
CA CYS A 96 -6.45 -5.66 -16.13
C CYS A 96 -7.82 -5.03 -16.40
N ASN A 97 -8.84 -5.51 -15.67
CA ASN A 97 -10.24 -5.11 -15.84
C ASN A 97 -10.89 -4.67 -14.52
N GLU A 98 -10.33 -5.13 -13.41
CA GLU A 98 -10.75 -4.81 -12.06
C GLU A 98 -9.48 -4.41 -11.29
N ILE A 99 -9.62 -3.42 -10.41
CA ILE A 99 -8.52 -2.91 -9.60
C ILE A 99 -8.89 -3.07 -8.16
N LEU A 100 -7.98 -3.67 -7.40
CA LEU A 100 -8.03 -3.66 -5.96
C LEU A 100 -7.29 -2.42 -5.47
N SER A 101 -7.99 -1.53 -4.78
CA SER A 101 -7.42 -0.33 -4.18
C SER A 101 -7.73 -0.27 -2.69
N ILE A 102 -6.98 0.55 -1.95
CA ILE A 102 -7.19 0.77 -0.53
C ILE A 102 -7.68 2.20 -0.31
N GLU A 103 -8.71 2.35 0.52
CA GLU A 103 -9.18 3.66 0.99
C GLU A 103 -8.96 3.76 2.50
N LEU A 104 -8.59 4.95 2.99
CA LEU A 104 -8.44 5.16 4.43
C LEU A 104 -9.79 5.05 5.13
N THR A 105 -9.79 4.43 6.31
CA THR A 105 -10.89 4.58 7.27
C THR A 105 -10.67 5.82 8.12
N GLU A 106 -11.70 6.26 8.86
CA GLU A 106 -11.54 7.31 9.88
C GLU A 106 -10.40 6.98 10.89
N LYS A 107 -10.24 5.69 11.21
CA LYS A 107 -9.15 5.21 12.07
C LYS A 107 -7.80 5.32 11.38
N GLY A 108 -7.73 5.02 10.10
CA GLY A 108 -6.55 5.18 9.26
C GLY A 108 -6.10 6.62 9.13
N GLU A 109 -7.04 7.54 8.85
CA GLU A 109 -6.78 8.97 8.80
C GLU A 109 -6.20 9.48 10.12
N ALA A 110 -6.85 9.16 11.24
CA ALA A 110 -6.37 9.56 12.57
C ALA A 110 -4.98 8.98 12.90
N TYR A 111 -4.74 7.72 12.53
CA TYR A 111 -3.42 7.09 12.69
C TYR A 111 -2.35 7.79 11.85
N LEU A 112 -2.65 8.08 10.58
CA LEU A 112 -1.75 8.76 9.66
C LEU A 112 -1.40 10.16 10.17
N ASP A 113 -2.39 10.95 10.58
CA ASP A 113 -2.23 12.29 11.14
C ASP A 113 -1.33 12.35 12.39
N GLU A 114 -1.41 11.32 13.24
CA GLU A 114 -0.55 11.18 14.41
C GLU A 114 0.89 10.86 13.99
N LYS A 115 1.06 9.85 13.13
CA LYS A 115 2.38 9.31 12.79
C LYS A 115 3.16 10.21 11.84
N ILE A 116 2.52 10.83 10.86
CA ILE A 116 3.18 11.60 9.80
C ILE A 116 4.05 12.74 10.38
N LYS A 117 3.61 13.35 11.48
CA LYS A 117 4.36 14.40 12.18
C LYS A 117 5.69 13.89 12.75
N SER A 118 5.70 12.64 13.23
CA SER A 118 6.88 12.03 13.86
C SER A 118 7.90 11.49 12.85
N VAL A 119 7.46 11.16 11.62
CA VAL A 119 8.31 10.55 10.59
C VAL A 119 8.57 11.47 9.38
N LYS A 120 8.12 12.72 9.43
CA LYS A 120 8.16 13.68 8.31
C LYS A 120 9.51 13.77 7.61
N ASP A 121 10.59 13.92 8.36
CA ASP A 121 11.94 14.06 7.77
C ASP A 121 12.38 12.78 7.05
N ARG A 122 12.05 11.61 7.62
CA ARG A 122 12.35 10.30 7.03
C ARG A 122 11.49 10.04 5.78
N LEU A 123 10.21 10.44 5.79
CA LEU A 123 9.34 10.38 4.60
C LEU A 123 9.88 11.27 3.48
N ASN A 124 10.29 12.50 3.79
CA ASN A 124 10.88 13.40 2.79
C ASN A 124 12.17 12.83 2.19
N GLU A 125 13.05 12.23 2.99
CA GLU A 125 14.22 11.52 2.48
C GLU A 125 13.82 10.35 1.58
N ARG A 126 12.81 9.57 2.01
CA ARG A 126 12.32 8.39 1.30
C ARG A 126 11.70 8.73 -0.06
N TRP A 127 10.98 9.84 -0.18
CA TRP A 127 10.40 10.29 -1.45
C TRP A 127 11.41 10.99 -2.35
N SER A 128 12.30 11.84 -1.79
CA SER A 128 13.32 12.55 -2.57
C SER A 128 14.39 11.62 -3.17
N GLY A 129 14.60 10.44 -2.56
CA GLY A 129 15.49 9.42 -3.10
C GLY A 129 14.84 8.47 -4.11
N LYS A 130 13.55 8.63 -4.44
CA LYS A 130 12.88 7.88 -5.51
C LYS A 130 13.49 8.35 -6.83
N LYS A 131 14.25 7.46 -7.49
CA LYS A 131 14.90 7.74 -8.78
C LYS A 131 14.01 7.37 -9.94
#